data_AF-A0A699VHK6-F1
#
_entry.id   AF-A0A699VHK6-F1
#
_cell.length_a   1.000
_cell.length_b   1.000
_cell.length_c   1.000
_cell.angle_alpha   90.00
_cell.angle_beta   90.00
_cell.angle_gamma   90.00
#
_symmetry.space_group_name_H-M   'P 1'
#
loop_
_entity.id
_entity.type
_entity.pdbx_description
1 polymer ?
#
loop_
_entity_poly.entity_id
_entity_poly.type
_entity_poly.pdbx_seq_one_letter_code
_entity_poly.pdbx_strand_id
1 'polypeptide(L)'
;AMLAHPQAEWIWWLDEDTVITDMEYKISFHKYKVYNFVVHGWPKEVYVKKRWLGLNDGSFLIRNCQWSLDMLDMWAGMGPRKILIETEYYLEGYWIGIVDRLQNITDRYLEINKSEGMLRRRHAEKVSEAYGVLREPFLK
;
A
#
# COMPACT_ATOMS: atom_id res chain seq x y z
N ALA A 1 10.11 8.00 -3.24
CA ALA A 1 8.89 8.66 -3.74
C ALA A 1 8.03 9.27 -2.61
N MET A 2 7.41 8.46 -1.73
CA MET A 2 6.50 8.95 -0.67
C MET A 2 7.07 10.08 0.21
N LEU A 3 8.28 9.90 0.74
CA LEU A 3 8.91 10.86 1.64
C LEU A 3 9.41 12.13 0.92
N ALA A 4 9.75 12.02 -0.36
CA ALA A 4 10.28 13.10 -1.18
C ALA A 4 9.18 13.98 -1.79
N HIS A 5 7.98 13.42 -1.97
CA HIS A 5 6.83 14.10 -2.55
C HIS A 5 5.62 14.01 -1.61
N PRO A 6 5.66 14.67 -0.44
CA PRO A 6 4.59 14.59 0.56
C PRO A 6 3.24 15.06 0.00
N GLN A 7 3.22 16.01 -0.93
CA GLN A 7 2.03 16.52 -1.60
C GLN A 7 1.30 15.49 -2.47
N ALA A 8 1.97 14.41 -2.89
CA ALA A 8 1.35 13.36 -3.68
C ALA A 8 0.50 12.47 -2.76
N GLU A 9 -0.83 12.50 -2.93
CA GLU A 9 -1.76 11.65 -2.16
C GLU A 9 -1.66 10.18 -2.57
N TRP A 10 -1.41 9.92 -3.85
CA TRP A 10 -1.32 8.60 -4.44
C TRP A 10 -0.04 8.47 -5.24
N ILE A 11 0.56 7.29 -5.17
CA ILE A 11 1.63 6.84 -6.04
C ILE A 11 1.08 5.68 -6.85
N TRP A 12 1.23 5.77 -8.17
CA TRP A 12 0.92 4.68 -9.08
C TRP A 12 2.23 4.01 -9.47
N TRP A 13 2.41 2.77 -9.03
CA TRP A 13 3.49 1.91 -9.51
C TRP A 13 3.06 1.27 -10.82
N LEU A 14 3.99 1.22 -11.77
CA LEU A 14 3.86 0.57 -13.07
C LEU A 14 5.17 -0.13 -13.36
N ASP A 15 5.11 -1.41 -13.70
CA ASP A 15 6.26 -2.13 -14.23
C ASP A 15 6.65 -1.56 -15.60
N GLU A 16 7.92 -1.78 -15.98
CA GLU A 16 8.47 -1.32 -17.25
C GLU A 16 7.72 -1.91 -18.46
N ASP A 17 7.19 -3.12 -18.33
CA ASP A 17 6.43 -3.82 -19.36
C ASP A 17 4.91 -3.50 -19.33
N THR A 18 4.46 -2.60 -18.44
CA THR A 18 3.07 -2.15 -18.39
C THR A 18 2.81 -1.02 -19.39
N VAL A 19 1.85 -1.22 -20.28
CA VAL A 19 1.44 -0.21 -21.29
C VAL A 19 0.05 0.32 -21.00
N ILE A 20 -0.11 1.64 -20.99
CA ILE A 20 -1.42 2.30 -20.92
C ILE A 20 -2.04 2.32 -22.33
N THR A 21 -3.15 1.59 -22.51
CA THR A 21 -3.84 1.49 -23.80
C THR A 21 -5.06 2.40 -23.92
N ASP A 22 -5.64 2.80 -22.79
CA ASP A 22 -6.76 3.75 -22.73
C ASP A 22 -6.29 5.05 -22.08
N MET A 23 -6.06 6.06 -22.92
CA MET A 23 -5.55 7.38 -22.50
C MET A 23 -6.66 8.32 -22.01
N GLU A 24 -7.94 7.98 -22.25
CA GLU A 24 -9.09 8.74 -21.77
C GLU A 24 -9.54 8.29 -20.38
N TYR A 25 -9.12 7.08 -19.99
CA TYR A 25 -9.45 6.50 -18.70
C TYR A 25 -9.02 7.41 -17.54
N LYS A 26 -9.96 7.69 -16.64
CA LYS A 26 -9.72 8.43 -15.41
C LYS A 26 -9.88 7.52 -14.22
N ILE A 27 -8.81 7.43 -13.42
CA ILE A 27 -8.85 6.71 -12.16
C ILE A 27 -9.91 7.32 -11.25
N SER A 28 -10.80 6.46 -10.78
CA SER A 28 -11.96 6.83 -9.99
C SER A 28 -11.62 6.94 -8.50
N PHE A 29 -10.77 7.90 -8.13
CA PHE A 29 -10.22 8.00 -6.76
C PHE A 29 -11.27 8.08 -5.64
N HIS A 30 -12.48 8.57 -5.93
CA HIS A 30 -13.58 8.59 -4.97
C HIS A 30 -13.98 7.18 -4.50
N LYS A 31 -13.87 6.16 -5.37
CA LYS A 31 -14.10 4.75 -5.01
C LYS A 31 -13.07 4.24 -4.00
N TYR A 32 -11.88 4.84 -3.99
CA TYR A 32 -10.73 4.41 -3.18
C TYR A 32 -10.54 5.24 -1.90
N LYS A 33 -11.51 6.10 -1.55
CA LYS A 33 -11.39 7.04 -0.43
C LYS A 33 -11.07 6.38 0.92
N VAL A 34 -11.56 5.16 1.14
CA VAL A 34 -11.35 4.39 2.38
C VAL A 34 -10.25 3.34 2.26
N TYR A 35 -9.56 3.27 1.12
CA TYR A 35 -8.50 2.31 0.83
C TYR A 35 -7.14 3.01 0.76
N ASN A 36 -6.09 2.27 1.12
CA ASN A 36 -4.70 2.74 1.04
C ASN A 36 -3.88 2.00 -0.02
N PHE A 37 -4.35 0.83 -0.47
CA PHE A 37 -3.69 0.01 -1.47
C PHE A 37 -4.76 -0.54 -2.41
N VAL A 38 -4.58 -0.34 -3.71
CA VAL A 38 -5.48 -0.82 -4.77
C VAL A 38 -4.64 -1.57 -5.78
N VAL A 39 -4.94 -2.84 -5.95
CA VAL A 39 -4.18 -3.78 -6.78
C VAL A 39 -5.16 -4.64 -7.56
N HIS A 40 -4.79 -5.05 -8.76
CA HIS A 40 -5.62 -5.95 -9.56
C HIS A 40 -5.55 -7.38 -9.00
N GLY A 41 -6.69 -8.02 -8.78
CA GLY A 41 -6.74 -9.41 -8.33
C GLY A 41 -8.13 -9.88 -7.91
N TRP A 42 -8.19 -11.13 -7.43
CA TRP A 42 -9.43 -11.78 -7.01
C TRP A 42 -9.39 -12.15 -5.52
N PRO A 43 -10.30 -11.61 -4.68
CA PRO A 43 -10.27 -11.86 -3.23
C PRO A 43 -10.28 -13.35 -2.85
N LYS A 44 -11.03 -14.20 -3.56
CA LYS A 44 -11.06 -15.65 -3.27
C LYS A 44 -9.73 -16.34 -3.56
N GLU A 45 -9.03 -15.93 -4.61
CA GLU A 45 -7.72 -16.49 -4.97
C GLU A 45 -6.66 -16.07 -3.95
N VAL A 46 -6.75 -14.83 -3.46
CA VAL A 46 -5.82 -14.27 -2.47
C VAL A 46 -6.09 -14.80 -1.06
N TYR A 47 -7.27 -14.55 -0.50
CA TYR A 47 -7.54 -14.77 0.93
C TYR A 47 -7.90 -16.22 1.27
N VAL A 48 -8.54 -16.95 0.34
CA VAL A 48 -9.01 -18.32 0.60
C VAL A 48 -8.03 -19.34 0.05
N LYS A 49 -7.73 -19.25 -1.25
CA LYS A 49 -6.89 -20.24 -1.93
C LYS A 49 -5.40 -19.96 -1.79
N LYS A 50 -5.02 -18.75 -1.37
CA LYS A 50 -3.62 -18.32 -1.20
C LYS A 50 -2.77 -18.58 -2.46
N ARG A 51 -3.34 -18.33 -3.64
CA ARG A 51 -2.61 -18.45 -4.91
C ARG A 51 -1.75 -17.22 -5.14
N TRP A 52 -0.49 -17.46 -5.53
CA TRP A 52 0.46 -16.40 -5.87
C TRP A 52 -0.04 -15.51 -7.03
N LEU A 53 -0.59 -16.09 -8.10
CA LEU A 53 -1.25 -15.37 -9.20
C LEU A 53 -2.67 -14.84 -8.85
N GLY A 54 -3.04 -14.83 -7.56
CA GLY A 54 -4.34 -14.31 -7.12
C GLY A 54 -4.45 -12.80 -7.26
N LEU A 55 -3.32 -12.11 -7.41
CA LEU A 55 -3.22 -10.71 -7.77
C LEU A 55 -1.96 -10.44 -8.60
N ASN A 56 -1.84 -9.23 -9.13
CA ASN A 56 -0.65 -8.75 -9.85
C ASN A 56 -0.21 -7.40 -9.28
N ASP A 57 1.05 -7.32 -8.88
CA ASP A 57 1.71 -6.14 -8.31
C ASP A 57 2.51 -5.33 -9.33
N GLY A 58 2.39 -5.64 -10.62
CA GLY A 58 3.00 -4.84 -11.69
C GLY A 58 2.26 -3.53 -12.01
N SER A 59 1.03 -3.37 -11.52
CA SER A 59 0.30 -2.09 -11.56
C SER A 59 -0.58 -1.93 -10.32
N PHE A 60 -0.22 -0.99 -9.44
CA PHE A 60 -1.00 -0.71 -8.24
C PHE A 60 -0.95 0.75 -7.81
N LEU A 61 -2.00 1.17 -7.10
CA LEU A 61 -2.05 2.45 -6.42
C LEU A 61 -1.79 2.26 -4.94
N ILE A 62 -0.88 3.06 -4.40
CA ILE A 62 -0.61 3.11 -2.96
C ILE A 62 -0.73 4.55 -2.48
N ARG A 63 -1.50 4.75 -1.42
CA ARG A 63 -1.71 6.06 -0.82
C ARG A 63 -0.46 6.48 -0.07
N ASN A 64 -0.06 7.73 -0.16
CA ASN A 64 1.04 8.26 0.64
C ASN A 64 0.54 8.49 2.08
N CYS A 65 0.72 7.50 2.95
CA CYS A 65 0.36 7.58 4.36
C CYS A 65 1.22 6.61 5.19
N GLN A 66 1.17 6.72 6.51
CA GLN A 66 1.97 5.90 7.42
C GLN A 66 1.63 4.42 7.28
N TRP A 67 0.35 4.09 7.10
CA TRP A 67 -0.07 2.71 6.84
C TRP A 67 0.70 2.10 5.66
N SER A 68 0.95 2.88 4.62
CA SER A 68 1.67 2.42 3.43
C SER A 68 3.17 2.29 3.67
N LEU A 69 3.76 3.18 4.47
CA LEU A 69 5.17 3.05 4.89
C LEU A 69 5.37 1.78 5.72
N ASP A 70 4.47 1.50 6.65
CA ASP A 70 4.51 0.30 7.49
C ASP A 70 4.29 -0.98 6.66
N MET A 71 3.36 -0.93 5.70
CA MET A 71 3.12 -2.03 4.76
C MET A 71 4.37 -2.33 3.91
N LEU A 72 5.03 -1.29 3.39
CA LEU A 72 6.26 -1.43 2.61
C LEU A 72 7.42 -1.98 3.45
N ASP A 73 7.57 -1.55 4.71
CA ASP A 73 8.59 -2.11 5.63
C ASP A 73 8.36 -3.61 5.88
N MET A 74 7.10 -4.00 6.11
CA MET A 74 6.74 -5.41 6.29
C MET A 74 6.93 -6.24 5.03
N TRP A 75 6.67 -5.67 3.85
CA TRP A 75 6.90 -6.33 2.57
C TRP A 75 8.40 -6.51 2.30
N ALA A 76 9.20 -5.46 2.54
CA ALA A 76 10.67 -5.51 2.42
C ALA A 76 11.29 -6.59 3.31
N GLY A 77 10.70 -6.86 4.48
CA GLY A 77 11.15 -7.94 5.37
C GLY A 77 11.05 -9.37 4.80
N MET A 78 10.38 -9.56 3.66
CA MET A 78 10.33 -10.84 2.93
C MET A 78 11.39 -10.93 1.81
N GLY A 79 12.00 -9.79 1.46
CA GLY A 79 13.14 -9.75 0.55
C GLY A 79 14.45 -10.11 1.27
N PRO A 80 15.55 -10.29 0.52
CA PRO A 80 16.87 -10.49 1.10
C PRO A 80 17.24 -9.29 1.99
N ARG A 81 17.76 -9.53 3.21
CA ARG A 81 18.18 -8.47 4.16
C ARG A 81 19.30 -7.54 3.66
N LYS A 82 19.85 -7.82 2.48
CA LYS A 82 20.77 -6.97 1.74
C LYS A 82 20.12 -6.69 0.38
N ILE A 83 19.63 -5.46 0.19
CA ILE A 83 19.07 -5.04 -1.10
C ILE A 83 20.22 -5.01 -2.10
N LEU A 84 20.28 -6.02 -2.95
CA LEU A 84 21.05 -6.01 -4.20
C LEU A 84 20.08 -5.52 -5.28
N ILE A 85 20.46 -4.48 -6.02
CA ILE A 85 19.73 -4.12 -7.24
C ILE A 85 20.17 -5.16 -8.28
N GLU A 86 19.38 -6.20 -8.44
CA GLU A 86 19.60 -7.30 -9.37
C GLU A 86 18.82 -7.03 -10.66
N THR A 87 19.50 -7.08 -11.81
CA THR A 87 18.92 -6.70 -13.12
C THR A 87 18.61 -7.90 -14.01
N GLU A 88 18.90 -9.12 -13.56
CA GLU A 88 18.85 -10.31 -14.42
C GLU A 88 17.59 -11.19 -14.25
N TYR A 89 16.79 -11.04 -13.18
CA TYR A 89 15.58 -11.85 -12.94
C TYR A 89 14.48 -11.16 -12.09
N TYR A 90 13.23 -11.63 -12.22
CA TYR A 90 12.04 -11.11 -11.52
C TYR A 90 12.08 -11.36 -10.00
N LEU A 91 12.05 -10.28 -9.22
CA LEU A 91 12.01 -10.24 -7.76
C LEU A 91 10.57 -10.42 -7.23
N GLU A 92 9.93 -11.54 -7.52
CA GLU A 92 8.59 -11.81 -6.98
C GLU A 92 8.65 -12.28 -5.51
N GLY A 93 7.95 -11.54 -4.65
CA GLY A 93 7.81 -11.86 -3.23
C GLY A 93 6.67 -12.85 -2.96
N TYR A 94 6.84 -13.70 -1.95
CA TYR A 94 5.84 -14.74 -1.64
C TYR A 94 4.56 -14.13 -1.03
N TRP A 95 3.54 -13.93 -1.88
CA TRP A 95 2.27 -13.27 -1.53
C TRP A 95 1.58 -13.87 -0.29
N ILE A 96 1.74 -15.18 -0.06
CA ILE A 96 1.16 -15.92 1.08
C ILE A 96 1.59 -15.34 2.44
N GLY A 97 2.82 -14.85 2.54
CA GLY A 97 3.34 -14.26 3.79
C GLY A 97 2.85 -12.83 4.06
N ILE A 98 2.28 -12.16 3.05
CA ILE A 98 1.84 -10.75 3.10
C ILE A 98 0.38 -10.68 3.57
N VAL A 99 -0.48 -11.55 3.05
CA VAL A 99 -1.94 -11.49 3.23
C VAL A 99 -2.35 -11.53 4.71
N ASP A 100 -1.84 -12.52 5.46
CA ASP A 100 -2.22 -12.68 6.88
C ASP A 100 -1.72 -11.50 7.72
N ARG A 101 -0.61 -10.87 7.33
CA ARG A 101 -0.03 -9.70 7.99
C ARG A 101 -0.75 -8.39 7.65
N LEU A 102 -1.21 -8.23 6.39
CA LEU A 102 -2.01 -7.09 5.94
C LEU A 102 -3.31 -6.94 6.73
N GLN A 103 -3.98 -8.06 7.03
CA GLN A 103 -5.21 -8.06 7.81
C GLN A 103 -4.97 -7.48 9.21
N ASN A 104 -3.92 -7.92 9.90
CA ASN A 104 -3.57 -7.44 11.25
C ASN A 104 -3.28 -5.93 11.29
N ILE A 105 -2.58 -5.39 10.28
CA ILE A 105 -2.35 -3.93 10.18
C ILE A 105 -3.68 -3.22 9.93
N THR A 106 -4.49 -3.74 9.00
CA THR A 106 -5.78 -3.14 8.66
C THR A 106 -6.69 -3.05 9.87
N ASP A 107 -6.79 -4.12 10.66
CA ASP A 107 -7.63 -4.17 11.86
C ASP A 107 -7.15 -3.18 12.93
N ARG A 108 -5.84 -3.10 13.18
CA ARG A 108 -5.24 -2.11 14.09
C ARG A 108 -5.59 -0.68 13.69
N TYR A 109 -5.50 -0.35 12.40
CA TYR A 109 -5.83 0.98 11.90
C TYR A 109 -7.34 1.26 11.95
N LEU A 110 -8.19 0.25 11.76
CA LEU A 110 -9.63 0.39 11.92
C LEU A 110 -10.02 0.67 13.37
N GLU A 111 -9.32 0.10 14.35
CA GLU A 111 -9.50 0.40 15.78
C GLU A 111 -9.13 1.84 16.12
N ILE A 112 -7.97 2.31 15.67
CA ILE A 112 -7.51 3.71 15.87
C ILE A 112 -8.50 4.71 15.26
N ASN A 113 -9.02 4.42 14.06
CA ASN A 113 -10.01 5.29 13.40
C ASN A 113 -11.36 5.34 14.15
N LYS A 114 -11.68 4.32 14.95
CA LYS A 114 -12.90 4.31 15.77
C LYS A 114 -12.74 5.21 16.98
N SER A 115 -11.59 5.19 17.66
CA SER A 115 -11.29 6.01 18.83
C SER A 115 -11.05 7.47 18.48
N GLU A 116 -10.34 7.76 17.39
CA GLU A 116 -9.93 9.11 17.03
C GLU A 116 -10.63 9.61 15.77
N GLY A 117 -11.68 10.42 15.96
CA GLY A 117 -12.51 10.94 14.87
C GLY A 117 -11.75 11.77 13.83
N MET A 118 -10.68 12.46 14.25
CA MET A 118 -9.83 13.23 13.33
C MET A 118 -9.02 12.34 12.39
N LEU A 119 -8.59 11.15 12.83
CA LEU A 119 -7.80 10.19 12.02
C LEU A 119 -8.63 9.47 10.95
N ARG A 120 -9.96 9.63 10.95
CA ARG A 120 -10.86 9.07 9.92
C ARG A 120 -10.63 9.65 8.53
N ARG A 121 -10.11 10.87 8.41
CA ARG A 121 -9.75 11.48 7.12
C ARG A 121 -8.31 11.14 6.78
N ARG A 122 -8.11 10.35 5.72
CA ARG A 122 -6.79 9.93 5.24
C ARG A 122 -6.21 11.02 4.34
N HIS A 123 -5.26 11.79 4.86
CA HIS A 123 -4.45 12.74 4.11
C HIS A 123 -3.01 12.26 4.04
N ALA A 124 -2.22 12.83 3.12
CA ALA A 124 -0.79 12.60 3.13
C ALA A 124 -0.20 13.13 4.44
N GLU A 125 0.33 12.23 5.27
CA GLU A 125 0.58 12.51 6.69
C GLU A 125 1.68 13.57 6.89
N LYS A 126 2.59 13.71 5.92
CA LYS A 126 3.59 14.77 5.88
C LYS A 126 3.07 16.14 5.43
N VAL A 127 1.85 16.25 4.89
CA VAL A 127 1.27 17.53 4.45
C VAL A 127 0.57 18.25 5.59
N SER A 128 0.42 17.59 6.74
CA SER A 128 -0.10 18.21 7.95
C SER A 128 0.57 17.60 9.17
N GLU A 129 1.56 18.33 9.69
CA GLU A 129 2.29 17.99 10.92
C GLU A 129 1.35 17.62 12.08
N ALA A 130 0.17 18.26 12.14
CA ALA A 130 -0.86 17.95 13.12
C ALA A 130 -1.33 16.49 13.09
N TYR A 131 -1.49 15.87 11.91
CA TYR A 131 -1.88 14.46 11.81
C TYR A 131 -0.75 13.50 12.17
N GLY A 132 0.50 13.84 11.85
CA GLY A 132 1.67 13.07 12.26
C GLY A 132 1.81 13.01 13.79
N VAL A 133 1.71 14.16 14.46
CA VAL A 133 1.78 14.28 15.93
C VAL A 133 0.63 13.52 16.61
N LEU A 134 -0.58 13.58 16.06
CA LEU A 134 -1.74 12.82 16.57
C LEU A 134 -1.54 11.30 16.48
N ARG A 135 -0.64 10.81 15.63
CA ARG A 135 -0.44 9.39 15.36
C ARG A 135 0.76 8.79 16.06
N GLU A 136 1.80 9.57 16.35
CA GLU A 136 3.03 9.15 17.05
C GLU A 136 2.80 8.26 18.28
N PRO A 137 1.81 8.51 19.16
CA PRO A 137 1.56 7.66 20.33
C PRO A 137 1.10 6.23 19.99
N PHE A 138 0.53 6.00 18.80
CA PHE A 138 -0.05 4.71 18.38
C PHE A 138 0.91 3.87 17.51
N LEU A 139 2.05 4.42 17.12
CA LEU A 139 3.02 3.78 16.22
C LEU A 139 4.15 3.03 16.96
N LYS A 140 4.06 2.90 18.29
CA LYS A 140 5.04 2.18 19.13
C LYS A 140 4.73 0.69 19.24
#